data_AF-A0A4V2Z2X3-F1
#
_entry.id   AF-A0A4V2Z2X3-F1
#
_cell.length_a   1.000
_cell.length_b   1.000
_cell.length_c   1.000
_cell.angle_alpha   90.00
_cell.angle_beta   90.00
_cell.angle_gamma   90.00
#
_symmetry.space_group_name_H-M   'P 1'
#
loop_
_entity.id
_entity.type
_entity.pdbx_description
1 polymer ?
#
loop_
_entity_poly.entity_id
_entity_poly.type
_entity_poly.pdbx_seq_one_letter_code
_entity_poly.pdbx_strand_id
1 'polypeptide(L)'
;MMDPRLQPKTPEVDPMVTAAVKNVRDRFGAEGLRDLIAVATMELRTAEAAEQRLASLSQQAPGPEPLDSADTQAWLAYTEVDPDHDPNTRR
;
A
#
# COMPACT_ATOMS: atom_id res chain seq x y z
N MET A 1 30.81 -22.56 27.31
CA MET A 1 29.43 -22.13 27.61
C MET A 1 29.16 -20.91 26.74
N MET A 2 28.27 -20.98 25.74
CA MET A 2 27.98 -19.87 24.82
C MET A 2 27.07 -18.84 25.50
N ASP A 3 27.34 -17.55 25.32
CA ASP A 3 26.58 -16.42 25.90
C ASP A 3 25.14 -16.40 25.33
N PRO A 4 24.09 -16.51 26.17
CA PRO A 4 22.69 -16.56 25.71
C PRO A 4 22.23 -15.29 24.98
N ARG A 5 22.99 -14.18 25.06
CA ARG A 5 22.70 -12.93 24.33
C ARG A 5 23.16 -12.95 22.87
N LEU A 6 23.95 -13.95 22.48
CA LEU A 6 24.41 -14.15 21.11
C LEU A 6 23.49 -15.08 20.31
N GLN A 7 22.36 -15.51 20.87
CA GLN A 7 21.35 -16.22 20.10
C GLN A 7 20.80 -15.27 19.02
N PRO A 8 20.94 -15.61 17.72
CA PRO A 8 20.33 -14.81 16.68
C PRO A 8 18.83 -14.80 16.93
N LYS A 9 18.27 -13.60 17.16
CA LYS A 9 16.83 -13.43 17.21
C LYS A 9 16.31 -13.83 15.84
N THR A 10 15.74 -15.02 15.75
CA THR A 10 15.00 -15.42 14.56
C THR A 10 13.90 -14.38 14.36
N PRO A 11 13.83 -13.72 13.19
CA PRO A 11 12.71 -12.83 12.91
C PRO A 11 11.41 -13.61 13.16
N GLU A 12 10.43 -12.95 13.74
CA GLU A 12 9.13 -13.54 13.97
C GLU A 12 8.46 -13.73 12.60
N VAL A 13 8.66 -14.90 12.00
CA VAL A 13 8.10 -15.25 10.69
C VAL A 13 6.66 -15.69 10.91
N ASP A 14 5.75 -15.12 10.12
CA ASP A 14 4.34 -15.48 10.16
C ASP A 14 4.15 -17.02 10.11
N PRO A 15 3.31 -17.60 10.99
CA PRO A 15 3.09 -19.05 11.04
C PRO A 15 2.65 -19.65 9.70
N MET A 16 1.89 -18.93 8.89
CA MET A 16 1.44 -19.34 7.56
C MET A 16 2.64 -19.48 6.60
N VAL A 17 3.56 -18.52 6.62
CA VAL A 17 4.79 -18.57 5.80
C VAL A 17 5.64 -19.75 6.22
N THR A 18 5.80 -19.95 7.54
CA THR A 18 6.54 -21.10 8.07
C THR A 18 5.91 -22.43 7.65
N ALA A 19 4.57 -22.54 7.67
CA ALA A 19 3.86 -23.73 7.23
C ALA A 19 4.03 -24.00 5.73
N ALA A 20 3.96 -22.95 4.90
CA ALA A 20 4.17 -23.07 3.45
C ALA A 20 5.57 -23.58 3.11
N VAL A 21 6.61 -23.03 3.74
CA VAL A 21 8.00 -23.47 3.55
C VAL A 21 8.20 -24.92 3.97
N LYS A 22 7.63 -25.33 5.11
CA LYS A 22 7.67 -26.73 5.57
C LYS A 22 6.97 -27.67 4.59
N ASN A 23 5.79 -27.31 4.09
CA ASN A 23 5.08 -28.11 3.11
C ASN A 23 5.87 -28.29 1.81
N VAL A 24 6.54 -27.24 1.32
CA VAL A 24 7.39 -27.33 0.13
C VAL A 24 8.60 -28.23 0.38
N ARG A 25 9.29 -28.06 1.51
CA ARG A 25 10.41 -28.93 1.91
C ARG A 25 9.98 -30.39 1.99
N ASP A 26 8.84 -30.67 2.60
CA ASP A 26 8.41 -32.05 2.88
C ASP A 26 7.96 -32.76 1.59
N ARG A 27 7.53 -32.02 0.56
CA ARG A 27 7.09 -32.58 -0.74
C ARG A 27 8.18 -32.62 -1.80
N PHE A 28 9.06 -31.62 -1.83
CA PHE A 28 10.02 -31.39 -2.92
C PHE A 28 11.48 -31.37 -2.44
N GLY A 29 11.72 -31.52 -1.14
CA GLY A 29 13.06 -31.54 -0.55
C GLY A 29 13.80 -30.23 -0.70
N ALA A 30 15.14 -30.34 -0.73
CA ALA A 30 16.02 -29.18 -0.84
C ALA A 30 15.97 -28.50 -2.22
N GLU A 31 15.59 -29.22 -3.28
CA GLU A 31 15.45 -28.64 -4.62
C GLU A 31 14.26 -27.68 -4.67
N GLY A 32 13.08 -28.10 -4.22
CA GLY A 32 11.92 -27.21 -4.17
C GLY A 32 12.09 -26.00 -3.24
N LEU A 33 12.92 -26.11 -2.19
CA LEU A 33 13.30 -24.95 -1.38
C LEU A 33 14.16 -23.95 -2.15
N ARG A 34 15.08 -24.42 -2.99
CA ARG A 34 15.89 -23.52 -3.84
C ARG A 34 15.01 -22.81 -4.87
N ASP A 35 14.06 -23.52 -5.48
CA ASP A 35 13.10 -22.94 -6.42
C ASP A 35 12.21 -21.91 -5.73
N LEU A 36 11.69 -22.24 -4.54
CA LEU A 36 10.90 -21.31 -3.73
C LEU A 36 11.69 -20.04 -3.41
N ILE A 37 12.96 -20.17 -3.02
CA ILE A 37 13.83 -19.00 -2.74
C ILE A 37 14.05 -18.17 -4.01
N ALA A 38 14.28 -18.81 -5.16
CA ALA A 38 14.47 -18.11 -6.43
C ALA A 38 13.25 -17.28 -6.80
N VAL A 39 12.04 -17.87 -6.70
CA VAL A 39 10.78 -17.18 -6.95
C VAL A 39 10.54 -16.06 -5.94
N ALA A 40 10.68 -16.33 -4.64
CA ALA A 40 10.49 -15.32 -3.60
C ALA A 40 11.44 -14.13 -3.76
N THR A 41 12.69 -14.38 -4.17
CA THR A 41 13.68 -13.33 -4.43
C THR A 41 13.27 -12.46 -5.63
N MET A 42 12.73 -13.07 -6.68
CA MET A 42 12.23 -12.34 -7.85
C MET A 42 11.02 -11.46 -7.49
N GLU A 43 10.08 -12.00 -6.72
CA GLU A 43 8.90 -11.25 -6.26
C GLU A 43 9.28 -10.09 -5.35
N LEU A 44 10.23 -10.30 -4.41
CA LEU A 44 10.73 -9.24 -3.54
C LEU A 44 11.30 -8.06 -4.35
N ARG A 45 12.15 -8.35 -5.34
CA ARG A 45 12.70 -7.30 -6.23
C ARG A 45 11.61 -6.54 -6.98
N THR A 46 10.57 -7.25 -7.43
CA THR A 46 9.43 -6.64 -8.14
C THR A 46 8.65 -5.70 -7.21
N ALA A 47 8.40 -6.13 -5.97
CA ALA A 47 7.72 -5.32 -4.95
C ALA A 47 8.54 -4.07 -4.61
N GLU A 48 9.83 -4.22 -4.32
CA GLU A 48 10.73 -3.09 -4.03
C GLU A 48 10.79 -2.09 -5.20
N ALA A 49 10.84 -2.58 -6.44
CA ALA A 49 10.81 -1.72 -7.63
C ALA A 49 9.46 -1.02 -7.83
N ALA A 50 8.35 -1.63 -7.40
CA ALA A 50 7.04 -0.99 -7.40
C ALA A 50 6.95 0.11 -6.31
N GLU A 51 7.46 -0.16 -5.11
CA GLU A 51 7.54 0.81 -4.02
C GLU A 51 8.38 2.04 -4.39
N GLN A 52 9.54 1.83 -5.03
CA GLN A 52 10.38 2.92 -5.52
C GLN A 52 9.66 3.80 -6.57
N ARG A 53 8.87 3.17 -7.45
CA ARG A 53 8.05 3.89 -8.44
C ARG A 53 6.95 4.71 -7.76
N LEU A 54 6.27 4.14 -6.77
CA LEU A 54 5.26 4.87 -5.98
C LEU A 54 5.89 6.05 -5.22
N ALA A 55 7.05 5.86 -4.60
CA ALA A 55 7.78 6.93 -3.92
C ALA A 55 8.14 8.07 -4.88
N SER A 56 8.57 7.74 -6.11
CA SER A 56 8.90 8.72 -7.16
C SER A 56 7.68 9.53 -7.59
N LEU A 57 6.52 8.89 -7.77
CA LEU A 57 5.26 9.57 -8.09
C LEU A 57 4.78 10.47 -6.95
N SER A 58 4.93 10.03 -5.70
CA SER A 58 4.57 10.85 -4.53
C SER A 58 5.44 12.11 -4.40
N GLN A 59 6.70 12.07 -4.84
CA GLN A 59 7.58 13.25 -4.87
C GLN A 59 7.27 14.18 -6.05
N GLN A 60 6.68 13.67 -7.13
CA GLN A 60 6.30 14.43 -8.32
C GLN A 60 4.88 14.99 -8.27
N ALA A 61 4.11 14.70 -7.22
CA ALA A 61 2.82 15.36 -7.03
C ALA A 61 3.06 16.88 -7.02
N PRO A 62 2.44 17.65 -7.93
CA PRO A 62 2.54 19.10 -7.86
C PRO A 62 2.04 19.50 -6.47
N GLY A 63 2.86 20.25 -5.73
CA GLY A 63 2.42 20.88 -4.49
C GLY A 63 1.08 21.57 -4.76
N PRO A 64 0.15 21.60 -3.79
CA PRO A 64 -1.23 22.01 -4.04
C PRO A 64 -1.18 23.27 -4.89
N GLU A 65 -1.62 23.16 -6.15
CA GLU A 65 -1.86 24.36 -6.93
C GLU A 65 -2.74 25.23 -6.04
N PRO A 66 -2.46 26.55 -5.94
CA PRO A 66 -3.35 27.42 -5.21
C PRO A 66 -4.72 27.23 -5.83
N LEU A 67 -5.57 26.43 -5.15
CA LEU A 67 -6.96 26.26 -5.50
C LEU A 67 -7.46 27.68 -5.64
N ASP A 68 -7.87 28.07 -6.85
CA ASP A 68 -8.47 29.38 -7.00
C ASP A 68 -9.68 29.36 -6.07
N SER A 69 -9.53 30.08 -4.97
CA SER A 69 -10.55 30.13 -3.93
C SER A 69 -11.87 30.58 -4.54
N ALA A 70 -11.84 31.33 -5.65
CA ALA A 70 -13.03 31.69 -6.42
C ALA A 70 -13.79 30.47 -6.95
N ASP A 71 -13.11 29.49 -7.55
CA ASP A 71 -13.77 28.29 -8.10
C ASP A 71 -14.34 27.39 -7.00
N THR A 72 -13.62 27.28 -5.88
CA THR A 72 -14.10 26.53 -4.72
C THR A 72 -15.32 27.22 -4.08
N GLN A 73 -15.28 28.54 -3.94
CA GLN A 73 -16.39 29.34 -3.41
C GLN A 73 -17.59 29.36 -4.38
N ALA A 74 -17.35 29.39 -5.69
CA ALA A 74 -18.40 29.32 -6.70
C ALA A 74 -19.13 27.96 -6.69
N TRP A 75 -18.39 26.87 -6.49
CA TRP A 75 -18.98 25.53 -6.40
C TRP A 75 -19.78 25.32 -5.10
N LEU A 76 -19.28 25.84 -3.96
CA LEU A 76 -20.03 25.85 -2.70
C LEU A 76 -21.31 26.69 -2.80
N ALA A 77 -21.22 27.89 -3.39
CA ALA A 77 -22.37 28.75 -3.61
C ALA A 77 -23.42 28.12 -4.53
N TYR A 78 -23.00 27.36 -5.56
CA TYR A 78 -23.93 26.65 -6.44
C TYR A 78 -24.64 25.48 -5.75
N THR A 79 -23.96 24.78 -4.84
CA THR A 79 -24.49 23.60 -4.15
C THR A 79 -25.32 23.92 -2.90
N GLU A 80 -25.14 25.10 -2.30
CA GLU A 80 -25.95 25.61 -1.19
C GLU A 80 -27.25 26.31 -1.62
N VAL A 81 -27.53 26.45 -2.92
CA VAL A 81 -28.85 26.92 -3.39
C VAL A 81 -29.87 25.80 -3.24
N ASP A 82 -30.60 25.84 -2.13
CA ASP A 82 -31.79 25.03 -1.87
C ASP A 82 -32.82 25.22 -3.01
N PRO A 83 -33.36 24.16 -3.64
CA PRO A 83 -34.31 24.28 -4.75
C PRO A 83 -35.69 24.87 -4.38
N ASP A 84 -35.95 25.26 -3.14
CA ASP A 84 -37.24 25.78 -2.68
C ASP A 84 -37.48 27.28 -2.95
N HIS A 85 -37.14 27.76 -4.15
CA HIS A 85 -37.72 29.01 -4.66
C HIS A 85 -39.01 28.69 -5.43
N ASP A 86 -40.14 28.58 -4.71
CA ASP A 86 -41.47 28.56 -5.32
C ASP A 86 -41.87 30.00 -5.73
N PRO A 87 -41.98 30.31 -7.05
CA PRO A 87 -42.21 31.66 -7.54
C PRO A 87 -43.69 32.06 -7.58
N ASN A 88 -44.54 31.56 -6.66
CA ASN A 88 -45.97 31.84 -6.72
C ASN A 88 -46.61 32.19 -5.37
N THR A 89 -46.39 33.42 -4.89
CA THR A 89 -47.34 34.05 -3.97
C THR A 89 -47.70 35.46 -4.47
N ARG A 90 -48.65 35.52 -5.41
CA ARG A 90 -49.48 36.72 -5.63
C ARG A 90 -50.65 36.69 -4.65
N ARG A 91 -50.70 37.64 -3.72
CA ARG A 91 -51.89 38.47 -3.47
C ARG A 91 -51.56 39.64 -2.55
#